data_AF-A0A540MES2-F1
#
_entry.id   AF-A0A540MES2-F1
#
_cell.length_a   1.000
_cell.length_b   1.000
_cell.length_c   1.000
_cell.angle_alpha   90.00
_cell.angle_beta   90.00
_cell.angle_gamma   90.00
#
_symmetry.space_group_name_H-M   'P 1'
#
loop_
_entity.id
_entity.type
_entity.pdbx_description
1 polymer ?
#
loop_
_entity_poly.entity_id
_entity_poly.type
_entity_poly.pdbx_seq_one_letter_code
_entity_poly.pdbx_strand_id
1 'polypeptide(L)'
;MDVPYLKLAHDGLDQVLGRPGWSKVADSVKLPEGFEDRVKGRGIVWTTWAAQHKILAHKATGGFLTHCGWNSLIEGLHYGRPLIMLPLLYDQGLNARFWDKKIGIEVPRNEDDGSFTKNWVAKSLNLVVVDDEGKAYRDGAKEYSALFGDKDPHDRYMDKCVEHLESILEVCTFLPRKEATLLCDLYALLYFLK
;
A
#
# COMPACT_ATOMS: atom_id res chain seq x y z
N MET A 1 22.69 8.09 10.06
CA MET A 1 21.71 7.65 9.06
C MET A 1 20.52 7.10 9.82
N ASP A 2 19.61 7.99 10.17
CA ASP A 2 18.28 7.71 10.72
C ASP A 2 17.40 7.32 9.51
N VAL A 3 16.53 6.32 9.49
CA VAL A 3 15.40 6.02 10.39
C VAL A 3 14.85 4.62 9.99
N PRO A 4 14.28 3.81 10.90
CA PRO A 4 13.23 2.85 10.51
C PRO A 4 11.89 3.37 11.02
N TYR A 5 11.08 3.90 10.10
CA TYR A 5 9.69 4.24 10.36
C TYR A 5 8.87 2.94 10.39
N LEU A 6 8.44 2.50 11.58
CA LEU A 6 7.59 1.31 11.73
C LEU A 6 6.12 1.76 11.77
N LYS A 7 5.43 1.73 10.64
CA LYS A 7 3.97 1.85 10.59
C LYS A 7 3.37 0.44 10.56
N LEU A 8 2.69 0.03 11.62
CA LEU A 8 1.69 -1.04 11.55
C LEU A 8 0.43 -0.39 10.96
N ALA A 9 0.36 -0.27 9.64
CA ALA A 9 -0.82 0.25 8.97
C ALA A 9 -1.88 -0.85 8.98
N HIS A 10 -2.95 -0.68 9.74
CA HIS A 10 -4.22 -1.32 9.40
C HIS A 10 -4.80 -0.54 8.20
N ASP A 11 -4.99 -1.29 7.12
CA ASP A 11 -5.84 -1.04 5.96
C ASP A 11 -5.51 0.14 5.01
N GLY A 12 -5.29 -0.22 3.74
CA GLY A 12 -5.01 0.67 2.62
C GLY A 12 -6.27 1.25 1.93
N LEU A 13 -7.44 1.20 2.57
CA LEU A 13 -8.70 1.74 2.04
C LEU A 13 -8.91 3.25 2.34
N ASP A 14 -8.06 3.85 3.17
CA ASP A 14 -8.28 5.18 3.75
C ASP A 14 -7.80 6.37 2.88
N GLN A 15 -7.22 6.13 1.71
CA GLN A 15 -6.55 7.20 0.94
C GLN A 15 -7.48 8.06 0.09
N VAL A 16 -8.70 7.59 -0.20
CA VAL A 16 -9.59 8.25 -1.19
C VAL A 16 -10.69 9.10 -0.56
N LEU A 17 -11.10 8.85 0.69
CA LEU A 17 -12.36 9.40 1.23
C LEU A 17 -12.22 10.29 2.47
N GLY A 18 -11.00 10.61 2.91
CA GLY A 18 -10.80 11.22 4.22
C GLY A 18 -11.17 10.25 5.35
N ARG A 19 -10.79 10.60 6.59
CA ARG A 19 -10.87 9.74 7.78
C ARG A 19 -12.25 9.06 7.88
N PRO A 20 -12.37 7.74 7.68
CA PRO A 20 -13.67 7.09 7.72
C PRO A 20 -14.23 7.03 9.14
N GLY A 21 -15.55 7.20 9.30
CA GLY A 21 -16.24 7.19 10.58
C GLY A 21 -16.18 5.87 11.37
N TRP A 22 -15.63 4.82 10.76
CA TRP A 22 -15.35 3.52 11.39
C TRP A 22 -13.91 3.38 11.91
N SER A 23 -13.06 4.41 11.76
CA SER A 23 -11.87 4.61 12.60
C SER A 23 -12.31 4.96 14.03
N LYS A 24 -13.00 4.00 14.67
CA LYS A 24 -13.06 3.93 16.13
C LYS A 24 -11.60 3.94 16.57
N VAL A 25 -11.29 4.86 17.47
CA VAL A 25 -9.98 5.00 18.11
C VAL A 25 -9.44 3.59 18.34
N ALA A 26 -8.44 3.20 17.54
CA ALA A 26 -7.81 1.91 17.70
C ALA A 26 -7.41 1.83 19.17
N ASP A 27 -7.82 0.74 19.84
CA ASP A 27 -7.36 0.45 21.19
C ASP A 27 -5.87 0.79 21.25
N SER A 28 -5.51 1.74 22.11
CA SER A 28 -4.20 2.37 22.14
C SER A 28 -3.12 1.30 22.00
N VAL A 29 -2.36 1.30 20.91
CA VAL A 29 -1.22 0.40 20.74
C VAL A 29 -0.34 0.56 21.98
N LYS A 30 -0.32 -0.45 22.85
CA LYS A 30 0.48 -0.41 24.08
C LYS A 30 1.91 -0.73 23.73
N LEU A 31 2.73 0.30 23.64
CA LEU A 31 4.16 0.15 23.45
C LEU A 31 4.80 -0.40 24.74
N PRO A 32 5.88 -1.20 24.62
CA PRO A 32 6.67 -1.59 25.79
C PRO A 32 7.18 -0.36 26.54
N GLU A 33 7.25 -0.45 27.86
CA GLU A 33 7.74 0.63 28.71
C GLU A 33 9.10 1.17 28.23
N GLY A 34 9.24 2.50 28.18
CA GLY A 34 10.43 3.22 27.72
C GLY A 34 10.77 3.04 26.23
N PHE A 35 9.88 2.50 25.39
CA PHE A 35 10.18 2.29 23.96
C PHE A 35 10.47 3.59 23.22
N GLU A 36 9.65 4.62 23.41
CA GLU A 36 9.82 5.92 22.76
C GLU A 36 11.16 6.58 23.15
N ASP A 37 11.53 6.51 24.42
CA ASP A 37 12.81 7.02 24.91
C ASP A 37 14.00 6.29 24.26
N ARG A 38 13.93 4.95 24.11
CA ARG A 38 14.98 4.15 23.46
C ARG A 38 15.17 4.47 21.97
N VAL A 39 14.16 4.99 21.30
CA VAL A 39 14.22 5.33 19.87
C VAL A 39 14.37 6.83 19.60
N LYS A 40 14.30 7.66 20.65
CA LYS A 40 14.42 9.11 20.54
C LYS A 40 15.71 9.51 19.81
N GLY A 41 15.58 10.46 18.89
CA GLY A 41 16.70 10.97 18.07
C GLY A 41 17.04 10.13 16.84
N ARG A 42 16.57 8.88 16.75
CA ARG A 42 16.81 7.99 15.58
C ARG A 42 15.54 7.39 14.97
N GLY A 43 14.39 7.59 15.62
CA GLY A 43 13.09 7.07 15.23
C GLY A 43 11.96 7.93 15.77
N ILE A 44 10.82 7.87 15.09
CA ILE A 44 9.57 8.54 15.48
C ILE A 44 8.50 7.47 15.55
N VAL A 45 7.73 7.47 16.64
CA VAL A 45 6.55 6.60 16.78
C VAL A 45 5.32 7.44 16.51
N TRP A 46 4.45 6.94 15.63
CA TRP A 46 3.20 7.59 15.28
C TRP A 46 2.06 6.59 15.51
N THR A 47 1.25 6.82 16.53
CA THR A 47 0.21 5.88 17.00
C THR A 47 -1.16 6.10 16.34
N THR A 48 -1.27 7.13 15.50
CA THR A 48 -2.48 7.47 14.76
C THR A 48 -2.23 7.35 13.26
N TRP A 49 -3.19 7.80 12.45
CA TRP A 49 -3.01 7.83 11.01
C TRP A 49 -1.83 8.72 10.61
N ALA A 50 -1.04 8.24 9.66
CA ALA A 50 0.08 8.95 9.07
C ALA A 50 -0.11 9.04 7.55
N ALA A 51 0.28 10.18 6.97
CA ALA A 51 0.21 10.46 5.54
C ALA A 51 1.22 9.61 4.75
N GLN A 52 0.91 8.31 4.60
CA GLN A 52 1.75 7.27 4.03
C GLN A 52 2.32 7.67 2.67
N HIS A 53 1.45 8.14 1.76
CA HIS A 53 1.84 8.61 0.45
C HIS A 53 2.94 9.69 0.50
N LYS A 54 2.79 10.68 1.38
CA LYS A 54 3.81 11.74 1.58
C LYS A 54 5.12 11.19 2.15
N ILE A 55 5.04 10.20 3.04
CA ILE A 55 6.23 9.55 3.61
C ILE A 55 6.96 8.74 2.53
N LEU A 56 6.24 7.94 1.74
CA LEU A 56 6.82 7.13 0.65
C LEU A 56 7.40 8.01 -0.47
N ALA A 57 6.78 9.16 -0.75
CA ALA A 57 7.31 10.14 -1.70
C ALA A 57 8.61 10.80 -1.24
N HIS A 58 8.87 10.84 0.07
CA HIS A 58 10.00 11.59 0.61
C HIS A 58 11.35 10.91 0.32
N LYS A 59 12.34 11.69 -0.14
CA LYS A 59 13.68 11.21 -0.54
C LYS A 59 14.46 10.49 0.57
N ALA A 60 14.17 10.78 1.83
CA ALA A 60 14.82 10.14 2.98
C ALA A 60 14.26 8.74 3.30
N THR A 61 13.17 8.32 2.65
CA THR A 61 12.56 7.01 2.86
C THR A 61 13.33 5.94 2.09
N GLY A 62 14.08 5.11 2.81
CA GLY A 62 14.96 4.08 2.22
C GLY A 62 14.30 2.74 1.93
N GLY A 63 13.14 2.45 2.54
CA GLY A 63 12.41 1.19 2.36
C GLY A 63 11.05 1.23 3.03
N PHE A 64 10.22 0.22 2.76
CA PHE A 64 8.84 0.17 3.27
C PHE A 64 8.51 -1.18 3.88
N LEU A 65 8.38 -1.23 5.20
CA LEU A 65 7.78 -2.36 5.89
C LEU A 65 6.26 -2.28 5.79
N THR A 66 5.63 -3.29 5.21
CA THR A 66 4.19 -3.28 4.89
C THR A 66 3.53 -4.59 5.27
N HIS A 67 2.24 -4.53 5.61
CA HIS A 67 1.40 -5.71 5.80
C HIS A 67 1.01 -6.38 4.47
N CYS A 68 1.45 -5.86 3.32
CA CYS A 68 1.19 -6.43 1.98
C CYS A 68 -0.26 -6.29 1.48
N GLY A 69 -0.98 -5.28 1.95
CA GLY A 69 -2.22 -4.85 1.30
C GLY A 69 -1.91 -4.29 -0.09
N TRP A 70 -2.72 -4.65 -1.08
CA TRP A 70 -2.45 -4.36 -2.49
C TRP A 70 -2.15 -2.87 -2.75
N ASN A 71 -2.97 -1.95 -2.24
CA ASN A 71 -2.76 -0.51 -2.41
C ASN A 71 -1.41 -0.05 -1.85
N SER A 72 -1.03 -0.54 -0.67
CA SER A 72 0.26 -0.17 -0.06
C SER A 72 1.44 -0.71 -0.87
N LEU A 73 1.32 -1.91 -1.43
CA LEU A 73 2.36 -2.46 -2.31
C LEU A 73 2.54 -1.58 -3.55
N ILE A 74 1.44 -1.21 -4.21
CA ILE A 74 1.48 -0.34 -5.40
C ILE A 74 2.07 1.03 -5.05
N GLU A 75 1.66 1.66 -3.95
CA GLU A 75 2.22 2.96 -3.52
C GLU A 75 3.72 2.90 -3.22
N GLY A 76 4.17 1.83 -2.54
CA GLY A 76 5.59 1.61 -2.27
C GLY A 76 6.39 1.53 -3.55
N LEU A 77 5.94 0.70 -4.49
CA LEU A 77 6.59 0.49 -5.78
C LEU A 77 6.51 1.72 -6.70
N HIS A 78 5.39 2.45 -6.69
CA HIS A 78 5.22 3.73 -7.39
C HIS A 78 6.34 4.72 -7.02
N TYR A 79 6.75 4.74 -5.75
CA TYR A 79 7.86 5.57 -5.28
C TYR A 79 9.23 4.88 -5.26
N GLY A 80 9.34 3.68 -5.83
CA GLY A 80 10.57 2.91 -5.90
C GLY A 80 11.11 2.48 -4.53
N ARG A 81 10.23 2.26 -3.56
CA ARG A 81 10.61 1.82 -2.21
C ARG A 81 10.69 0.30 -2.19
N PRO A 82 11.84 -0.29 -1.82
CA PRO A 82 11.92 -1.73 -1.67
C PRO A 82 11.02 -2.19 -0.53
N LEU A 83 10.41 -3.36 -0.73
CA LEU A 83 9.37 -3.88 0.16
C LEU A 83 9.98 -4.82 1.21
N ILE A 84 9.64 -4.60 2.47
CA ILE A 84 9.83 -5.58 3.54
C ILE A 84 8.43 -6.04 3.91
N MET A 85 8.12 -7.29 3.62
CA MET A 85 6.75 -7.79 3.60
C MET A 85 6.46 -8.57 4.87
N LEU A 86 5.54 -8.08 5.69
CA LEU A 86 5.13 -8.68 6.97
C LEU A 86 3.62 -9.00 6.93
N PRO A 87 3.19 -10.04 6.21
CA PRO A 87 1.76 -10.31 5.99
C PRO A 87 1.08 -10.81 7.26
N LEU A 88 -0.05 -10.20 7.61
CA LEU A 88 -0.78 -10.48 8.84
C LEU A 88 -2.10 -11.22 8.61
N LEU A 89 -2.92 -10.79 7.64
CA LEU A 89 -4.31 -11.27 7.48
C LEU A 89 -4.73 -11.36 6.00
N TYR A 90 -5.82 -12.08 5.73
CA TYR A 90 -6.48 -12.15 4.41
C TYR A 90 -5.57 -12.64 3.27
N ASP A 91 -5.58 -11.93 2.14
CA ASP A 91 -4.83 -12.20 0.91
C ASP A 91 -3.35 -11.76 0.99
N GLN A 92 -2.95 -11.09 2.07
CA GLN A 92 -1.63 -10.47 2.20
C GLN A 92 -0.48 -11.46 2.03
N GLY A 93 -0.63 -12.71 2.49
CA GLY A 93 0.39 -13.75 2.30
C GLY A 93 0.56 -14.16 0.84
N LEU A 94 -0.53 -14.17 0.06
CA LEU A 94 -0.46 -14.41 -1.39
C LEU A 94 0.19 -13.22 -2.10
N ASN A 95 -0.16 -12.00 -1.70
CA ASN A 95 0.45 -10.78 -2.23
C ASN A 95 1.96 -10.76 -1.98
N ALA A 96 2.40 -11.13 -0.77
CA ALA A 96 3.81 -11.19 -0.45
C ALA A 96 4.55 -12.20 -1.32
N ARG A 97 4.05 -13.43 -1.44
CA ARG A 97 4.65 -14.45 -2.33
C ARG A 97 4.69 -14.04 -3.80
N PHE A 98 3.70 -13.29 -4.27
CA PHE A 98 3.69 -12.77 -5.64
C PHE A 98 4.84 -11.77 -5.87
N TRP A 99 5.12 -10.95 -4.86
CA TRP A 99 6.11 -9.87 -4.87
C TRP A 99 7.47 -10.22 -4.25
N ASP A 100 7.62 -11.42 -3.68
CA ASP A 100 8.87 -11.95 -3.11
C ASP A 100 9.85 -12.32 -4.23
N LYS A 101 10.39 -11.27 -4.83
CA LYS A 101 11.29 -11.26 -5.99
C LYS A 101 12.35 -10.18 -5.74
N LYS A 102 13.17 -9.83 -6.73
CA LYS A 102 14.21 -8.78 -6.60
C LYS A 102 13.67 -7.34 -6.36
N ILE A 103 12.51 -7.16 -5.74
CA ILE A 103 11.90 -5.88 -5.35
C ILE A 103 11.59 -5.80 -3.85
N GLY A 104 11.59 -6.93 -3.15
CA GLY A 104 11.33 -7.01 -1.71
C GLY A 104 11.46 -8.43 -1.19
N ILE A 105 11.34 -8.59 0.13
CA ILE A 105 11.47 -9.88 0.81
C ILE A 105 10.31 -10.11 1.79
N GLU A 106 9.76 -11.32 1.82
CA GLU A 106 8.87 -11.73 2.92
C GLU A 106 9.67 -12.00 4.20
N VAL A 107 9.26 -11.36 5.31
CA VAL A 107 9.84 -11.62 6.62
C VAL A 107 9.55 -13.07 7.01
N PRO A 108 10.58 -13.86 7.40
CA PRO A 108 10.35 -15.23 7.86
C PRO A 108 9.37 -15.29 9.03
N ARG A 109 8.54 -16.32 9.02
CA ARG A 109 7.60 -16.66 10.10
C ARG A 109 7.82 -18.09 10.56
N ASN A 110 7.45 -18.38 11.79
CA ASN A 110 7.44 -19.73 12.31
C ASN A 110 6.36 -20.55 11.57
N GLU A 111 6.74 -21.71 11.06
CA GLU A 111 5.82 -22.59 10.31
C GLU A 111 4.76 -23.24 11.21
N ASP A 112 5.05 -23.42 12.49
CA ASP A 112 4.16 -24.10 13.44
C ASP A 112 3.01 -23.20 13.91
N ASP A 113 3.33 -21.96 14.28
CA ASP A 113 2.38 -21.02 14.90
C ASP A 113 2.16 -19.72 14.11
N GLY A 114 2.86 -19.55 12.98
CA GLY A 114 2.76 -18.35 12.13
C GLY A 114 3.39 -17.09 12.73
N SER A 115 4.08 -17.18 13.88
CA SER A 115 4.60 -16.03 14.60
C SER A 115 5.85 -15.41 13.94
N PHE A 116 6.03 -14.11 14.18
CA PHE A 116 7.22 -13.37 13.77
C PHE A 116 8.12 -13.09 14.96
N THR A 117 9.44 -13.09 14.73
CA THR A 117 10.41 -12.69 15.75
C THR A 117 11.01 -11.33 15.45
N LYS A 118 11.35 -10.57 16.50
CA LYS A 118 12.06 -9.29 16.38
C LYS A 118 13.36 -9.40 15.56
N ASN A 119 14.03 -10.56 15.63
CA ASN A 119 15.28 -10.81 14.96
C ASN A 119 15.09 -10.95 13.44
N TRP A 120 14.07 -11.69 13.01
CA TRP A 120 13.75 -11.83 11.58
C TRP A 120 13.31 -10.50 10.95
N VAL A 121 12.50 -9.71 11.67
CA VAL A 121 12.13 -8.36 11.23
C VAL A 121 13.37 -7.48 11.07
N ALA A 122 14.24 -7.43 12.09
CA ALA A 122 15.46 -6.61 12.05
C ALA A 122 16.42 -7.04 10.95
N LYS A 123 16.63 -8.35 10.76
CA LYS A 123 17.49 -8.88 9.70
C LYS A 123 16.96 -8.54 8.31
N SER A 124 15.66 -8.68 8.08
CA SER A 124 15.04 -8.36 6.78
C SER A 124 15.14 -6.87 6.47
N LEU A 125 14.94 -6.01 7.48
CA LEU A 125 15.12 -4.56 7.34
C LEU A 125 16.57 -4.18 7.01
N ASN A 126 17.55 -4.73 7.73
CA ASN A 126 18.96 -4.45 7.48
C ASN A 126 19.39 -4.94 6.10
N LEU A 127 19.01 -6.17 5.73
CA LEU A 127 19.28 -6.73 4.41
C LEU A 127 18.82 -5.76 3.33
N VAL A 128 17.55 -5.34 3.38
CA VAL A 128 16.95 -4.54 2.30
C VAL A 128 17.46 -3.10 2.28
N VAL A 129 17.67 -2.47 3.42
CA VAL A 129 17.94 -1.02 3.49
C VAL A 129 19.43 -0.68 3.65
N VAL A 130 20.20 -1.55 4.30
CA VAL A 130 21.59 -1.28 4.71
C VAL A 130 22.59 -2.13 3.93
N ASP A 131 22.38 -3.44 3.89
CA ASP A 131 23.38 -4.38 3.37
C ASP A 131 23.53 -4.26 1.85
N ASP A 132 24.74 -4.54 1.35
CA ASP A 132 25.07 -4.49 -0.08
C ASP A 132 24.27 -5.53 -0.88
N GLU A 133 24.02 -6.69 -0.28
CA GLU A 133 23.17 -7.76 -0.84
C GLU A 133 21.76 -7.24 -1.18
N GLY A 134 21.23 -6.32 -0.37
CA GLY A 134 19.93 -5.71 -0.64
C GLY A 134 19.89 -4.70 -1.76
N LYS A 135 21.02 -4.37 -2.39
CA LYS A 135 21.07 -3.49 -3.56
C LYS A 135 20.17 -4.00 -4.68
N ALA A 136 20.08 -5.32 -4.85
CA ALA A 136 19.18 -5.93 -5.82
C ALA A 136 17.71 -5.54 -5.58
N TYR A 137 17.24 -5.55 -4.32
CA TYR A 137 15.88 -5.12 -3.98
C TYR A 137 15.66 -3.63 -4.21
N ARG A 138 16.63 -2.80 -3.81
CA ARG A 138 16.57 -1.34 -3.99
C ARG A 138 16.53 -0.95 -5.47
N ASP A 139 17.29 -1.63 -6.31
CA ASP A 139 17.32 -1.37 -7.74
C ASP A 139 16.07 -1.91 -8.44
N GLY A 140 15.64 -3.14 -8.13
CA GLY A 140 14.41 -3.69 -8.70
C GLY A 140 13.17 -2.88 -8.32
N ALA A 141 13.09 -2.36 -7.09
CA ALA A 141 12.00 -1.45 -6.72
C ALA A 141 12.00 -0.16 -7.56
N LYS A 142 13.18 0.42 -7.85
CA LYS A 142 13.29 1.59 -8.75
C LYS A 142 12.90 1.24 -10.19
N GLU A 143 13.27 0.07 -10.68
CA GLU A 143 12.84 -0.39 -12.01
C GLU A 143 11.31 -0.49 -12.08
N TYR A 144 10.67 -1.07 -11.07
CA TYR A 144 9.21 -1.14 -10.99
C TYR A 144 8.53 0.21 -10.79
N SER A 145 9.23 1.22 -10.25
CA SER A 145 8.70 2.57 -10.17
C SER A 145 8.45 3.20 -11.54
N ALA A 146 9.19 2.80 -12.57
CA ALA A 146 8.90 3.23 -13.94
C ALA A 146 7.58 2.65 -14.44
N LEU A 147 7.28 1.38 -14.11
CA LEU A 147 6.04 0.73 -14.50
C LEU A 147 4.82 1.30 -13.76
N PHE A 148 4.92 1.45 -12.43
CA PHE A 148 3.81 1.94 -11.61
C PHE A 148 3.71 3.47 -11.56
N GLY A 149 4.75 4.18 -12.00
CA GLY A 149 4.78 5.62 -12.14
C GLY A 149 4.21 6.11 -13.47
N ASP A 150 4.22 5.26 -14.50
CA ASP A 150 3.63 5.57 -15.79
C ASP A 150 2.10 5.51 -15.71
N LYS A 151 1.46 6.66 -15.91
CA LYS A 151 0.00 6.79 -15.85
C LYS A 151 -0.66 6.54 -17.20
N ASP A 152 0.07 6.61 -18.31
CA ASP A 152 -0.50 6.53 -19.65
C ASP A 152 -1.30 5.24 -19.86
N PRO A 153 -0.83 4.04 -19.44
CA PRO A 153 -1.63 2.82 -19.57
C PRO A 153 -2.90 2.88 -18.71
N HIS A 154 -2.78 3.37 -17.47
CA HIS A 154 -3.90 3.46 -16.54
C HIS A 154 -4.98 4.40 -17.09
N ASP A 155 -4.58 5.60 -17.51
CA ASP A 155 -5.48 6.61 -18.07
C ASP A 155 -6.18 6.07 -19.32
N ARG A 156 -5.43 5.43 -20.23
CA ARG A 156 -6.03 4.80 -21.42
C ARG A 156 -7.03 3.69 -21.12
N TYR A 157 -6.82 2.89 -20.07
CA TYR A 157 -7.79 1.87 -19.67
C TYR A 157 -9.04 2.51 -19.05
N MET A 158 -8.86 3.56 -18.25
CA MET A 158 -9.97 4.31 -17.67
C MET A 158 -10.78 5.03 -18.75
N ASP A 159 -10.13 5.69 -19.69
CA ASP A 159 -10.77 6.35 -20.83
C ASP A 159 -11.62 5.36 -21.63
N LYS A 160 -11.06 4.19 -21.98
CA LYS A 160 -11.82 3.13 -22.67
C LYS A 160 -13.00 2.59 -21.87
N CYS A 161 -12.85 2.50 -20.55
CA CYS A 161 -13.94 2.10 -19.66
C CYS A 161 -15.06 3.15 -19.69
N VAL A 162 -14.70 4.43 -19.60
CA VAL A 162 -15.62 5.57 -19.71
C VAL A 162 -16.32 5.58 -21.07
N GLU A 163 -15.58 5.47 -22.18
CA GLU A 163 -16.13 5.37 -23.54
C GLU A 163 -17.14 4.22 -23.66
N HIS A 164 -16.83 3.06 -23.09
CA HIS A 164 -17.73 1.91 -23.10
C HIS A 164 -19.01 2.16 -22.29
N LEU A 165 -18.89 2.78 -21.11
CA LEU A 165 -20.04 3.15 -20.28
C LEU A 165 -20.92 4.22 -20.95
N GLU A 166 -20.31 5.20 -21.63
CA GLU A 166 -21.04 6.21 -22.42
C GLU A 166 -21.82 5.56 -23.57
N SER A 167 -21.22 4.62 -24.29
CA SER A 167 -21.91 3.86 -25.34
C SER A 167 -23.11 3.06 -24.82
N ILE A 168 -23.00 2.44 -23.64
CA ILE A 168 -24.13 1.75 -23.00
C ILE A 168 -25.25 2.74 -22.67
N LEU A 169 -24.91 3.92 -22.15
CA LEU A 169 -25.90 4.94 -21.82
C LEU A 169 -26.66 5.43 -23.05
N GLU A 170 -25.97 5.67 -24.17
CA GLU A 170 -26.62 6.05 -25.43
C GLU A 170 -27.68 5.01 -25.84
N VAL A 171 -27.38 3.72 -25.75
CA VAL A 171 -28.36 2.65 -26.03
C VAL A 171 -29.51 2.65 -25.03
N CYS A 172 -29.22 2.84 -23.74
CA CYS A 172 -30.24 2.85 -22.69
C CYS A 172 -31.19 4.06 -22.77
N THR A 173 -30.77 5.20 -23.36
CA THR A 173 -31.67 6.35 -23.56
C THR A 173 -32.84 6.07 -24.53
N PHE A 174 -32.78 4.98 -25.30
CA PHE A 174 -33.87 4.52 -26.16
C PHE A 174 -34.80 3.49 -25.48
N LEU A 175 -34.51 3.05 -24.25
CA LEU A 175 -35.35 2.11 -23.51
C LEU A 175 -36.58 2.81 -22.89
N PRO A 176 -37.77 2.17 -22.89
CA PRO A 176 -38.97 2.74 -22.30
C PRO A 176 -38.80 3.00 -20.80
N ARG A 177 -39.32 4.14 -20.31
CA ARG A 177 -39.18 4.74 -18.96
C ARG A 177 -39.29 3.84 -17.71
N LYS A 178 -39.65 2.57 -17.82
CA LYS A 178 -39.84 1.65 -16.68
C LYS A 178 -38.52 1.09 -16.10
N GLU A 179 -37.37 1.38 -16.71
CA GLU A 179 -36.04 0.88 -16.27
C GLU A 179 -35.08 2.00 -15.80
N ALA A 180 -35.60 3.20 -15.53
CA ALA A 180 -34.81 4.43 -15.32
C ALA A 180 -33.90 4.46 -14.07
N THR A 181 -34.01 3.51 -13.14
CA THR A 181 -33.14 3.42 -11.95
C THR A 181 -31.70 3.05 -12.32
N LEU A 182 -31.50 2.16 -13.30
CA LEU A 182 -30.15 1.75 -13.77
C LEU A 182 -29.38 2.90 -14.44
N LEU A 183 -30.11 3.83 -15.07
CA LEU A 183 -29.53 5.00 -15.73
C LEU A 183 -28.94 6.00 -14.73
N CYS A 184 -29.62 6.21 -13.58
CA CYS A 184 -29.11 7.07 -12.51
C CYS A 184 -27.83 6.51 -11.89
N ASP A 185 -27.77 5.20 -11.66
CA ASP A 185 -26.60 4.54 -11.08
C ASP A 185 -25.39 4.58 -12.03
N LEU A 186 -25.59 4.36 -13.34
CA LEU A 186 -24.51 4.51 -14.33
C LEU A 186 -24.02 5.97 -14.45
N TYR A 187 -24.92 6.95 -14.45
CA TYR A 187 -24.55 8.37 -14.49
C TYR A 187 -23.75 8.78 -13.25
N ALA A 188 -24.14 8.29 -12.07
CA ALA A 188 -23.39 8.52 -10.84
C ALA A 188 -21.98 7.91 -10.94
N LEU A 189 -21.85 6.70 -11.49
CA LEU A 189 -20.55 6.05 -11.69
C LEU A 189 -19.65 6.86 -12.65
N LEU A 190 -20.20 7.33 -13.77
CA LEU A 190 -19.47 8.16 -14.74
C LEU A 190 -19.01 9.50 -14.16
N TYR A 191 -19.81 10.12 -13.29
CA TYR A 191 -19.43 11.36 -12.61
C TYR A 191 -18.26 11.15 -11.63
N PHE A 192 -18.12 9.96 -11.05
CA PHE A 192 -16.96 9.61 -10.22
C PHE A 192 -15.70 9.25 -11.01
N LEU A 193 -15.83 8.94 -12.30
CA LEU A 193 -14.73 8.52 -13.16
C LEU A 193 -14.10 9.67 -13.98
N LYS A 194 -14.76 10.83 -14.09
CA LYS A 194 -14.27 12.06 -14.71
C LYS A 194 -13.70 13.03 -13.68
#